data_AF-A0AAW2LFY8-F1
#
_entry.id   AF-A0AAW2LFY8-F1
#
_cell.length_a   1.000
_cell.length_b   1.000
_cell.length_c   1.000
_cell.angle_alpha   90.00
_cell.angle_beta   90.00
_cell.angle_gamma   90.00
#
_symmetry.space_group_name_H-M   'P 1'
#
loop_
_entity.id
_entity.type
_entity.pdbx_description
1 polymer ?
#
loop_
_entity_poly.entity_id
_entity_poly.type
_entity_poly.pdbx_seq_one_letter_code
_entity_poly.pdbx_strand_id
1 'polypeptide(L)'
;MTLRKGSKVWVEDKDLAWVAAEVVDFLGKQVLLLTVSGKKVLAVAQKLLPRDAESDLGGVDDMTKLTYLNEPGVLDNLQRRYALNEIYVSN
;
A
#
# COMPACT_ATOMS: atom_id res chain seq x y z
N MET A 1 -4.80 11.66 6.72
CA MET A 1 -4.94 11.39 5.27
C MET A 1 -6.36 11.68 4.85
N THR A 2 -6.58 12.45 3.78
CA THR A 2 -7.91 12.65 3.19
C THR A 2 -8.06 11.68 2.02
N LEU A 3 -9.00 10.75 2.11
CA LEU A 3 -9.30 9.80 1.04
C LEU A 3 -10.20 10.46 -0.01
N ARG A 4 -9.90 10.19 -1.27
CA ARG A 4 -10.74 10.56 -2.43
C ARG A 4 -10.82 9.38 -3.39
N LYS A 5 -11.77 9.41 -4.33
CA LYS A 5 -11.80 8.46 -5.42
C LYS A 5 -10.47 8.52 -6.19
N GLY A 6 -9.90 7.37 -6.50
CA GLY A 6 -8.56 7.23 -7.08
C GLY A 6 -7.41 7.20 -6.06
N SER A 7 -7.66 7.43 -4.77
CA SER A 7 -6.62 7.29 -3.74
C SER A 7 -6.09 5.85 -3.71
N LYS A 8 -4.77 5.70 -3.80
CA LYS A 8 -4.08 4.41 -3.63
C LYS A 8 -3.85 4.17 -2.15
N VAL A 9 -4.22 2.99 -1.69
CA VAL A 9 -4.21 2.62 -0.28
C VAL A 9 -3.73 1.18 -0.10
N TRP A 10 -3.31 0.87 1.12
CA TRP A 10 -3.17 -0.48 1.63
C TRP A 10 -4.42 -0.84 2.44
N VAL A 11 -4.88 -2.08 2.27
CA VAL A 11 -5.93 -2.70 3.06
C VAL A 11 -5.39 -4.00 3.66
N GLU A 12 -5.74 -4.25 4.91
CA GLU A 12 -5.35 -5.46 5.62
C GLU A 12 -5.98 -6.70 4.97
N ASP A 13 -5.20 -7.76 4.82
CA ASP A 13 -5.61 -9.05 4.29
C ASP A 13 -5.11 -10.17 5.21
N LYS A 14 -5.91 -11.22 5.39
CA LYS A 14 -5.59 -12.28 6.37
C LYS A 14 -4.42 -13.17 5.93
N ASP A 15 -4.24 -13.33 4.63
CA ASP A 15 -3.27 -14.28 4.08
C ASP A 15 -1.98 -13.54 3.67
N LEU A 16 -2.12 -12.32 3.15
CA LEU A 16 -1.00 -11.52 2.63
C LEU A 16 -0.54 -10.40 3.57
N ALA A 17 -1.14 -10.28 4.76
CA ALA A 17 -1.05 -9.16 5.69
C ALA A 17 -1.58 -7.82 5.13
N TRP A 18 -1.10 -7.42 3.95
CA TRP A 18 -1.47 -6.17 3.29
C TRP A 18 -1.63 -6.34 1.78
N VAL A 19 -2.67 -5.73 1.22
CA VAL A 19 -2.94 -5.74 -0.21
C VAL A 19 -3.11 -4.32 -0.72
N ALA A 20 -2.52 -4.04 -1.88
CA ALA A 20 -2.68 -2.77 -2.57
C ALA A 20 -4.10 -2.65 -3.16
N ALA A 21 -4.70 -1.49 -2.99
CA ALA A 21 -6.02 -1.19 -3.53
C ALA A 21 -6.16 0.28 -3.94
N GLU A 22 -7.24 0.56 -4.67
CA GLU A 22 -7.67 1.91 -5.04
C GLU A 22 -9.09 2.17 -4.54
N VAL A 23 -9.31 3.38 -4.01
CA VAL A 23 -10.64 3.85 -3.64
C VAL A 23 -11.47 4.10 -4.90
N VAL A 24 -12.53 3.31 -5.08
CA VAL A 24 -13.45 3.47 -6.22
C VAL A 24 -14.72 4.23 -5.86
N ASP A 25 -15.18 4.14 -4.61
CA ASP A 25 -16.38 4.86 -4.15
C ASP A 25 -16.48 4.93 -2.61
N PHE A 26 -17.47 5.68 -2.12
CA PHE A 26 -17.81 5.80 -0.70
C PHE A 26 -19.26 5.38 -0.46
N LEU A 27 -19.46 4.40 0.43
CA LEU A 27 -20.77 3.90 0.83
C LEU A 27 -21.03 4.26 2.30
N GLY A 28 -21.53 5.47 2.51
CA GLY A 28 -21.76 6.02 3.85
C GLY A 28 -20.45 6.15 4.64
N LYS A 29 -20.28 5.31 5.66
CA LYS A 29 -19.06 5.28 6.50
C LYS A 29 -17.96 4.35 5.98
N GLN A 30 -18.27 3.55 4.96
CA GLN A 30 -17.34 2.58 4.38
C GLN A 30 -16.81 3.10 3.04
N VAL A 31 -15.64 2.59 2.67
CA VAL A 31 -14.95 2.91 1.42
C VAL A 31 -14.96 1.64 0.57
N LEU A 32 -15.44 1.76 -0.66
CA LEU A 32 -15.36 0.70 -1.65
C LEU A 32 -14.00 0.77 -2.32
N LEU A 33 -13.29 -0.36 -2.28
CA LEU A 33 -11.94 -0.54 -2.79
C LEU A 33 -11.93 -1.54 -3.93
N LEU A 34 -11.03 -1.33 -4.88
CA LEU A 34 -10.65 -2.32 -5.88
C LEU A 34 -9.19 -2.72 -5.62
N THR A 35 -8.98 -3.98 -5.25
CA THR A 35 -7.62 -4.51 -5.05
C THR A 35 -6.90 -4.69 -6.38
N VAL A 36 -5.57 -4.79 -6.33
CA VAL A 36 -4.76 -5.12 -7.52
C VAL A 36 -5.10 -6.48 -8.14
N SER A 37 -5.68 -7.39 -7.36
CA SER A 37 -6.21 -8.67 -7.84
C SER A 37 -7.60 -8.56 -8.52
N GLY A 38 -8.16 -7.36 -8.62
CA GLY A 38 -9.48 -7.12 -9.23
C GLY A 38 -10.67 -7.37 -8.30
N LYS A 39 -10.43 -7.70 -7.02
CA LYS A 39 -11.49 -7.95 -6.02
C LYS A 39 -12.02 -6.62 -5.47
N LYS A 40 -13.34 -6.52 -5.33
CA LYS A 40 -13.98 -5.41 -4.63
C LYS A 40 -14.08 -5.71 -3.14
N VAL A 41 -13.64 -4.78 -2.30
CA VAL A 41 -13.63 -4.92 -0.84
C VAL A 41 -14.23 -3.67 -0.19
N LEU A 42 -14.96 -3.85 0.90
CA LEU A 42 -15.43 -2.76 1.74
C LEU A 42 -14.58 -2.67 2.99
N ALA A 43 -14.11 -1.47 3.29
CA ALA A 43 -13.31 -1.20 4.47
C ALA A 43 -13.69 0.13 5.11
N VAL A 44 -13.42 0.26 6.40
CA VAL A 44 -13.58 1.54 7.10
C VAL A 44 -12.35 2.41 6.82
N ALA A 45 -12.57 3.68 6.50
CA ALA A 45 -11.49 4.62 6.15
C ALA A 45 -10.32 4.66 7.15
N GLN A 46 -10.60 4.49 8.45
CA GLN A 46 -9.58 4.50 9.51
C GLN A 46 -8.62 3.31 9.48
N LYS A 47 -9.01 2.21 8.82
CA LYS A 47 -8.16 1.01 8.67
C LYS A 47 -7.29 1.05 7.42
N LEU A 48 -7.41 2.10 6.60
CA LEU A 48 -6.67 2.23 5.37
C LEU A 48 -5.40 3.04 5.59
N LEU A 49 -4.29 2.53 5.09
CA LEU A 49 -3.02 3.23 5.09
C LEU A 49 -2.75 3.81 3.70
N PRO A 50 -2.15 5.02 3.60
CA PRO A 50 -1.77 5.56 2.30
C PRO A 50 -0.74 4.66 1.62
N ARG A 51 -0.86 4.51 0.31
CA ARG A 51 0.12 3.82 -0.53
C ARG A 51 0.73 4.80 -1.53
N ASP A 52 2.04 4.77 -1.64
CA ASP A 52 2.74 5.44 -2.72
C ASP A 52 2.64 4.62 -4.02
N ALA A 53 2.24 5.28 -5.10
CA ALA A 53 2.08 4.68 -6.41
C ALA A 53 3.31 4.90 -7.31
N GLU A 54 4.18 5.84 -6.95
CA GLU A 54 5.38 6.20 -7.72
C GLU A 54 6.57 5.31 -7.38
N SER A 55 6.48 4.49 -6.33
CA SER A 55 7.50 3.55 -5.86
C SER A 55 7.80 2.39 -6.84
N ASP A 56 7.18 2.34 -8.02
CA ASP A 56 7.36 1.31 -9.05
C ASP A 56 8.80 1.21 -9.61
N LEU A 57 9.70 2.12 -9.19
CA LEU A 57 11.13 2.16 -9.50
C LEU A 57 12.02 1.22 -8.64
N GLY A 58 11.52 0.07 -8.20
CA GLY A 58 12.34 -0.97 -7.54
C GLY A 58 12.56 -0.83 -6.03
N GLY A 59 12.01 0.21 -5.40
CA GLY A 59 12.15 0.48 -3.96
C GLY A 59 13.21 1.55 -3.64
N VAL A 60 13.46 1.78 -2.35
CA VAL A 60 14.42 2.75 -1.82
C VAL A 60 15.45 2.06 -0.92
N ASP A 61 16.71 2.46 -1.04
CA ASP A 61 17.82 1.92 -0.23
C ASP A 61 17.72 2.34 1.25
N ASP A 62 17.30 3.59 1.47
CA ASP A 62 17.08 4.18 2.78
C ASP A 62 15.57 4.33 3.00
N MET A 63 15.01 3.44 3.82
CA MET A 63 13.57 3.39 4.09
C MET A 63 13.04 4.63 4.80
N THR A 64 13.90 5.48 5.39
CA THR A 64 13.45 6.77 5.95
C THR A 64 12.94 7.73 4.87
N LYS A 65 13.25 7.46 3.60
CA LYS A 65 12.80 8.23 2.42
C LYS A 65 11.46 7.77 1.86
N LEU A 66 10.82 6.75 2.43
CA LEU A 66 9.47 6.35 2.01
C LEU A 66 8.48 7.50 2.23
N THR A 67 7.66 7.82 1.23
CA THR A 67 6.61 8.85 1.33
C THR A 67 5.67 8.58 2.51
N TYR A 68 5.39 7.30 2.74
CA TYR A 68 4.64 6.83 3.89
C TYR A 68 5.43 5.73 4.59
N LEU A 69 6.09 6.08 5.70
CA LEU A 69 6.77 5.11 6.53
C LEU A 69 5.76 4.36 7.41
N ASN A 70 5.12 3.36 6.81
CA ASN A 70 4.16 2.48 7.45
C ASN A 70 4.53 1.02 7.21
N GLU A 71 3.94 0.11 8.00
CA GLU A 71 4.21 -1.33 7.93
C GLU A 71 4.09 -1.92 6.50
N PRO A 72 3.00 -1.69 5.73
CA PRO A 72 2.94 -2.20 4.37
C PRO A 72 3.96 -1.57 3.42
N GLY A 73 4.31 -0.30 3.60
CA GLY A 73 5.33 0.37 2.79
C GLY A 73 6.72 -0.22 3.01
N VAL A 74 7.07 -0.55 4.26
CA VAL A 74 8.31 -1.25 4.60
C VAL A 74 8.32 -2.67 4.00
N LEU A 75 7.22 -3.42 4.16
CA LEU A 75 7.12 -4.77 3.63
C LEU A 75 7.23 -4.81 2.09
N ASP A 76 6.50 -3.93 1.40
CA ASP A 76 6.53 -3.81 -0.07
C ASP A 76 7.93 -3.39 -0.56
N ASN A 77 8.59 -2.46 0.12
CA ASN A 77 9.95 -2.05 -0.20
C ASN A 77 10.94 -3.23 -0.10
N LEU A 78 10.90 -3.97 1.02
CA LEU A 78 11.75 -5.14 1.22
C LEU A 78 11.49 -6.23 0.17
N GLN A 79 10.21 -6.49 -0.14
CA GLN A 79 9.83 -7.48 -1.15
C GLN A 79 10.37 -7.12 -2.53
N ARG A 80 10.26 -5.85 -2.95
CA ARG A 80 10.78 -5.38 -4.26
C ARG A 80 12.29 -5.51 -4.33
N ARG A 81 13.01 -5.02 -3.33
CA ARG A 81 14.48 -5.08 -3.30
C ARG A 81 14.99 -6.51 -3.24
N TYR A 82 14.31 -7.39 -2.51
CA TYR A 82 14.62 -8.82 -2.51
C TYR A 82 14.45 -9.44 -3.90
N ALA A 83 13.36 -9.13 -4.62
CA ALA A 83 13.13 -9.62 -5.97
C ALA A 83 14.20 -9.13 -6.99
N LEU A 84 14.85 -8.00 -6.71
CA LEU A 84 15.94 -7.44 -7.51
C LEU A 84 17.35 -7.89 -7.06
N ASN A 85 17.45 -8.77 -6.05
CA ASN A 85 18.71 -9.13 -5.37
C ASN A 85 19.46 -7.94 -4.73
N GLU A 86 18.75 -6.86 -4.41
CA GLU A 86 19.27 -5.65 -3.75
C GLU A 86 19.06 -5.72 -2.23
N ILE A 87 19.49 -6.81 -1.61
CA ILE A 87 19.10 -7.20 -0.24
C ILE A 87 19.75 -6.38 0.90
N TYR A 88 20.63 -5.42 0.58
CA TYR A 88 21.27 -4.60 1.59
C TYR A 88 20.41 -3.37 1.92
N VAL A 89 19.70 -3.42 3.05
CA VAL A 89 19.08 -2.25 3.66
C VAL A 89 20.07 -1.62 4.66
N SER A 90 20.43 -0.37 4.39
CA SER A 90 21.33 0.51 5.17
C SER A 90 22.85 0.29 5.01
N ASN A 91 23.53 1.33 4.48
CA ASN A 91 24.91 1.73 4.79
C ASN A 91 24.86 3.16 5.35
#